data_AF-A0A7C1IEX6-F1
#
_entry.id   AF-A0A7C1IEX6-F1
#
_cell.length_a   1.000
_cell.length_b   1.000
_cell.length_c   1.000
_cell.angle_alpha   90.00
_cell.angle_beta   90.00
_cell.angle_gamma   90.00
#
_symmetry.space_group_name_H-M   'P 1'
#
loop_
_entity.id
_entity.type
_entity.pdbx_description
1 polymer ?
#
loop_
_entity_poly.entity_id
_entity_poly.type
_entity_poly.pdbx_seq_one_letter_code
_entity_poly.pdbx_strand_id
1 'polypeptide(L)'
;MKDRIYVVGALYEVEYVNAAIVNEHGPVSPGITCYAYLYGRTEPCPWCKLEDVVGGKTVRGEMKCPQTARVYDCFEAPLVNSDGRISKLTILYDMTEQKHMESSLRKSHEELDRHVRQRTAEWARTVEWLEEEIARRKLTEKVLHKQSRDLDAFFSNTITPLVMFDREFNFVRVNQAYADSCGHEP
;
A
#
# COMPACT_ATOMS: atom_id res chain seq x y z
N MET A 1 13.03 -21.69 21.16
CA MET A 1 12.26 -22.42 20.12
C MET A 1 10.79 -22.29 20.48
N LYS A 2 9.97 -21.63 19.66
CA LYS A 2 8.52 -21.41 19.93
C LYS A 2 7.64 -22.53 19.39
N ASP A 3 8.22 -23.39 18.56
CA ASP A 3 7.54 -24.48 17.87
C ASP A 3 6.93 -25.43 18.89
N ARG A 4 5.69 -25.83 18.67
CA ARG A 4 4.99 -26.79 19.53
C ARG A 4 5.23 -28.16 18.96
N ILE A 5 5.90 -29.01 19.72
CA ILE A 5 6.26 -30.36 19.29
C ILE A 5 5.61 -31.34 20.23
N TYR A 6 4.86 -32.29 19.68
CA TYR A 6 4.28 -33.37 20.45
C TYR A 6 4.30 -34.68 19.67
N VAL A 7 4.35 -35.80 20.40
CA VAL A 7 4.22 -37.15 19.85
C VAL A 7 3.00 -37.80 20.47
N VAL A 8 2.18 -38.42 19.65
CA VAL A 8 0.97 -39.12 20.07
C VAL A 8 0.94 -40.54 19.54
N GLY A 9 0.53 -41.47 20.38
CA GLY A 9 0.31 -42.86 19.99
C GLY A 9 -0.95 -43.03 19.15
N ALA A 10 -1.14 -44.24 18.61
CA ALA A 10 -2.28 -44.59 17.76
C ALA A 10 -3.65 -44.54 18.49
N LEU A 11 -3.66 -44.57 19.83
CA LEU A 11 -4.85 -44.42 20.66
C LEU A 11 -5.01 -43.00 21.21
N TYR A 12 -4.38 -42.01 20.55
CA TYR A 12 -4.41 -40.59 20.89
C TYR A 12 -3.70 -40.24 22.20
N GLU A 13 -2.99 -41.18 22.83
CA GLU A 13 -2.24 -40.94 24.06
C GLU A 13 -1.06 -39.99 23.80
N VAL A 14 -0.87 -39.02 24.68
CA VAL A 14 0.28 -38.11 24.61
C VAL A 14 1.52 -38.83 25.13
N GLU A 15 2.49 -39.08 24.24
CA GLU A 15 3.75 -39.75 24.58
C GLU A 15 4.87 -38.74 24.88
N TYR A 16 4.85 -37.60 24.18
CA TYR A 16 5.82 -36.53 24.37
C TYR A 16 5.20 -35.17 24.07
N VAL A 17 5.63 -34.16 24.81
CA VAL A 17 5.43 -32.75 24.48
C VAL A 17 6.69 -31.97 24.83
N ASN A 18 6.99 -30.94 24.05
CA ASN A 18 8.10 -30.06 24.37
C ASN A 18 7.71 -28.96 25.38
N ALA A 19 8.72 -28.26 25.90
CA ALA A 19 8.54 -27.19 26.87
C ALA A 19 7.59 -26.08 26.40
N ALA A 20 7.53 -25.80 25.09
CA ALA A 20 6.62 -24.79 24.54
C ALA A 20 5.14 -25.13 24.84
N ILE A 21 4.77 -26.41 24.73
CA ILE A 21 3.42 -26.87 25.05
C ILE A 21 3.20 -26.93 26.56
N VAL A 22 4.17 -27.44 27.32
CA VAL A 22 4.07 -27.54 28.79
C VAL A 22 3.89 -26.16 29.43
N ASN A 23 4.58 -25.15 28.92
CA ASN A 23 4.46 -23.78 29.42
C ASN A 23 3.07 -23.17 29.19
N GLU A 24 2.32 -23.66 28.19
CA GLU A 24 0.98 -23.15 27.87
C GLU A 24 -0.14 -23.98 28.51
N HIS A 25 0.00 -25.31 28.54
CA HIS A 25 -1.05 -26.24 29.00
C HIS A 25 -0.77 -26.89 30.36
N GLY A 26 0.41 -26.66 30.94
CA GLY A 26 0.87 -27.32 32.15
C GLY A 26 1.45 -28.72 31.89
N PRO A 27 1.86 -29.46 32.93
CA PRO A 27 2.43 -30.80 32.80
C PRO A 27 1.42 -31.82 32.27
N VAL A 28 1.91 -32.83 31.56
CA VAL A 28 1.07 -33.91 30.99
C VAL A 28 0.73 -34.93 32.06
N SER A 29 -0.56 -35.23 32.21
CA SER A 29 -1.04 -36.34 33.05
C SER A 29 -0.87 -37.68 32.32
N PRO A 30 -0.47 -38.78 33.01
CA PRO A 30 -0.32 -40.09 32.39
C PRO A 30 -1.61 -40.57 31.69
N GLY A 31 -1.49 -41.02 30.45
CA GLY A 31 -2.60 -41.57 29.66
C GLY A 31 -3.60 -40.54 29.14
N ILE A 32 -3.35 -39.23 29.29
CA ILE A 32 -4.22 -38.20 28.74
C ILE A 32 -4.21 -38.22 27.20
N THR A 33 -5.37 -38.03 26.59
CA THR A 33 -5.48 -37.94 25.14
C THR A 33 -5.11 -36.56 24.62
N CYS A 34 -4.54 -36.50 23.42
CA CYS A 34 -4.02 -35.27 22.84
C CYS A 34 -5.11 -34.21 22.61
N TYR A 35 -6.32 -34.64 22.23
CA TYR A 35 -7.41 -33.72 21.96
C TYR A 35 -8.02 -33.15 23.26
N ALA A 36 -7.95 -33.88 24.37
CA ALA A 36 -8.34 -33.40 25.69
C ALA A 36 -7.30 -32.43 26.25
N TYR A 37 -6.02 -32.80 26.19
CA TYR A 37 -4.93 -31.99 26.73
C TYR A 37 -4.69 -30.69 25.94
N LEU A 38 -4.58 -30.76 24.60
CA LEU A 38 -4.21 -29.59 23.78
C LEU A 38 -5.38 -28.67 23.43
N TYR A 39 -6.59 -29.24 23.34
CA TYR A 39 -7.76 -28.55 22.78
C TYR A 39 -8.99 -28.61 23.70
N GLY A 40 -8.91 -29.26 24.87
CA GLY A 40 -10.04 -29.36 25.80
C GLY A 40 -11.25 -30.13 25.26
N ARG A 41 -11.05 -31.00 24.26
CA ARG A 41 -12.13 -31.74 23.60
C ARG A 41 -12.33 -33.11 24.25
N THR A 42 -13.54 -33.67 24.08
CA THR A 42 -13.87 -35.03 24.52
C THR A 42 -13.72 -36.07 23.42
N GLU A 43 -13.57 -35.63 22.16
CA GLU A 43 -13.47 -36.48 20.97
C GLU A 43 -12.30 -36.03 20.07
N PRO A 44 -11.83 -36.89 19.14
CA PRO A 44 -10.78 -36.54 18.16
C PRO A 44 -11.12 -35.31 17.30
N CYS A 45 -10.10 -34.52 16.96
CA CYS A 45 -10.23 -33.26 16.19
C CYS A 45 -10.87 -33.48 14.80
N PRO A 46 -11.84 -32.65 14.36
CA PRO A 46 -12.36 -32.68 12.99
C PRO A 46 -11.28 -32.50 11.92
N TRP A 47 -10.16 -31.85 12.27
CA TRP A 47 -8.99 -31.66 11.41
C TRP A 47 -7.84 -32.64 11.75
N CYS A 48 -8.10 -33.68 12.53
CA CYS A 48 -7.09 -34.67 12.90
C CYS A 48 -6.67 -35.48 11.67
N LYS A 49 -5.37 -35.62 11.46
CA LYS A 49 -4.80 -36.53 10.43
C LYS A 49 -4.01 -37.68 11.03
N LEU A 50 -4.33 -38.07 12.27
CA LEU A 50 -3.65 -39.18 12.94
C LEU A 50 -3.72 -40.47 12.11
N GLU A 51 -4.90 -40.84 11.61
CA GLU A 51 -5.09 -42.07 10.83
C GLU A 51 -4.26 -42.09 9.55
N ASP A 52 -4.22 -40.98 8.82
CA ASP A 52 -3.38 -40.83 7.61
C ASP A 52 -1.89 -40.99 7.94
N VAL A 53 -1.44 -40.38 9.03
CA VAL A 53 -0.02 -40.38 9.42
C VAL A 53 0.41 -41.74 9.94
N VAL A 54 -0.42 -42.38 10.78
CA VAL A 54 -0.19 -43.77 11.24
C VAL A 54 -0.23 -44.75 10.05
N GLY A 55 -1.01 -44.45 9.01
CA GLY A 55 -1.00 -45.15 7.72
C GLY A 55 0.27 -44.93 6.88
N GLY A 56 1.28 -44.22 7.39
CA GLY A 56 2.58 -44.02 6.76
C GLY A 56 2.73 -42.73 5.96
N LYS A 57 1.71 -41.87 5.91
CA LYS A 57 1.79 -40.61 5.16
C LYS A 57 2.49 -39.52 5.98
N THR A 58 3.39 -38.78 5.35
CA THR A 58 3.86 -37.51 5.91
C THR A 58 2.96 -36.39 5.40
N VAL A 59 2.43 -35.59 6.31
CA VAL A 59 1.56 -34.45 5.98
C VAL A 59 2.28 -33.16 6.29
N ARG A 60 2.28 -32.23 5.33
CA ARG A 60 2.69 -30.84 5.56
C ARG A 60 1.67 -29.87 5.01
N GLY A 61 1.38 -28.80 5.75
CA GLY A 61 0.57 -27.71 5.25
C GLY A 61 0.03 -26.79 6.33
N GLU A 62 -0.64 -25.72 5.89
CA GLU A 62 -1.27 -24.77 6.80
C GLU A 62 -2.53 -25.38 7.45
N MET A 63 -2.60 -25.25 8.77
CA MET A 63 -3.76 -25.63 9.57
C MET A 63 -4.26 -24.42 10.33
N LYS A 64 -5.52 -24.07 10.12
CA LYS A 64 -6.22 -23.11 10.97
C LYS A 64 -6.96 -23.87 12.05
N CYS A 65 -6.58 -23.67 13.30
CA CYS A 65 -7.28 -24.26 14.44
C CYS A 65 -8.53 -23.42 14.75
N PRO A 66 -9.76 -23.95 14.59
CA PRO A 66 -10.98 -23.18 14.82
C PRO A 66 -11.14 -22.67 16.26
N GLN A 67 -10.60 -23.41 17.24
CA GLN A 67 -10.75 -23.13 18.68
C GLN A 67 -9.83 -22.01 19.15
N THR A 68 -8.61 -21.97 18.63
CA THR A 68 -7.61 -20.98 19.07
C THR A 68 -7.53 -19.78 18.13
N ALA A 69 -8.22 -19.84 16.98
CA ALA A 69 -8.11 -18.89 15.87
C ALA A 69 -6.67 -18.68 15.34
N ARG A 70 -5.73 -19.53 15.75
CA ARG A 70 -4.34 -19.50 15.33
C ARG A 70 -4.13 -20.26 14.03
N VAL A 71 -3.16 -19.81 13.26
CA VAL A 71 -2.73 -20.42 11.99
C VAL A 71 -1.35 -21.02 12.23
N TYR A 72 -1.23 -22.32 11.99
CA TYR A 72 0.00 -23.07 12.14
C TYR A 72 0.49 -23.59 10.79
N ASP A 73 1.79 -23.55 10.52
CA ASP A 73 2.42 -24.48 9.59
C ASP A 73 2.61 -25.81 10.32
N CYS A 74 1.94 -26.85 9.83
CA CYS A 74 1.94 -28.16 10.44
C CYS A 74 2.82 -29.09 9.64
N PHE A 75 3.72 -29.77 10.35
CA PHE A 75 4.42 -30.93 9.86
C PHE A 75 4.05 -32.13 10.73
N GLU A 76 3.49 -33.16 10.11
CA GLU A 76 3.13 -34.40 10.77
C GLU A 76 3.79 -35.59 10.07
N ALA A 77 4.49 -36.43 10.82
CA ALA A 77 5.22 -37.58 10.30
C ALA A 77 5.05 -38.81 11.18
N PRO A 78 5.05 -40.03 10.61
CA PRO A 78 5.08 -41.26 11.38
C PRO A 78 6.45 -41.43 12.05
N LEU A 79 6.43 -41.88 13.30
CA LEU A 79 7.58 -42.25 14.10
C LEU A 79 7.43 -43.73 14.48
N VAL A 80 8.40 -44.56 14.13
CA VAL A 80 8.42 -45.98 14.54
C VAL A 80 9.13 -46.07 15.89
N ASN A 81 8.41 -46.52 16.92
CA ASN A 81 8.93 -46.73 18.26
C ASN A 81 9.77 -48.02 18.31
N SER A 82 10.58 -48.15 19.36
CA SER A 82 11.42 -49.34 19.59
C SER A 82 10.62 -50.63 19.79
N ASP A 83 9.35 -50.53 20.18
CA ASP A 83 8.40 -51.64 20.32
C ASP A 83 7.68 -52.00 19.00
N GLY A 84 7.99 -51.30 17.91
CA GLY A 84 7.39 -51.50 16.59
C GLY A 84 6.04 -50.77 16.40
N ARG A 85 5.54 -50.04 17.39
CA ARG A 85 4.33 -49.22 17.24
C ARG A 85 4.65 -47.96 16.42
N ILE A 86 3.65 -47.45 15.70
CA ILE A 86 3.75 -46.17 14.97
C ILE A 86 3.05 -45.08 15.79
N SER A 87 3.82 -44.06 16.15
CA SER A 87 3.33 -42.82 16.73
C SER A 87 3.34 -41.71 15.69
N LYS A 88 2.57 -40.66 15.92
CA LYS A 88 2.61 -39.44 15.11
C LYS A 88 3.44 -38.38 15.80
N LEU A 89 4.51 -37.94 15.15
CA LEU A 89 5.20 -36.69 15.47
C LEU A 89 4.44 -35.53 14.82
N THR A 90 4.08 -34.52 15.60
CA THR A 90 3.53 -33.26 15.10
C THR A 90 4.42 -32.10 15.54
N ILE A 91 4.79 -31.25 14.58
CA ILE A 91 5.46 -29.97 14.78
C ILE A 91 4.51 -28.89 14.27
N LEU A 92 4.14 -27.95 15.16
CA LEU A 92 3.33 -26.79 14.81
C LEU A 92 4.17 -25.52 14.96
N TYR A 93 4.34 -24.80 13.87
CA TYR A 93 4.94 -23.47 13.87
C TYR A 93 3.83 -22.41 13.80
N ASP A 94 3.70 -21.58 14.84
CA ASP A 94 2.68 -20.54 14.88
C ASP A 94 3.04 -19.40 13.91
N MET A 95 2.22 -19.25 12.87
CA MET A 95 2.35 -18.22 11.84
C MET A 95 1.30 -17.10 11.99
N THR A 96 0.55 -17.08 13.08
CA THR A 96 -0.56 -16.15 13.28
C THR A 96 -0.08 -14.70 13.21
N GLU A 97 0.97 -14.38 13.97
CA GLU A 97 1.55 -13.03 14.00
C GLU A 97 2.08 -12.62 12.61
N GLN A 98 2.77 -13.53 11.93
CA GLN A 98 3.29 -13.29 10.58
C GLN A 98 2.18 -13.00 9.57
N LYS A 99 1.12 -13.81 9.55
CA LYS A 99 -0.04 -13.60 8.66
C LYS A 99 -0.79 -12.30 8.99
N HIS A 100 -0.86 -11.90 10.27
CA HIS A 100 -1.45 -10.61 10.66
C HIS A 100 -0.61 -9.42 10.20
N MET A 101 0.71 -9.52 10.31
CA MET A 101 1.63 -8.49 9.80
C MET A 101 1.55 -8.39 8.28
N GLU A 102 1.57 -9.53 7.58
CA GLU A 102 1.43 -9.59 6.12
C GLU A 102 0.11 -8.97 5.64
N SER A 103 -1.00 -9.32 6.30
CA SER A 103 -2.32 -8.77 5.99
C SER A 103 -2.40 -7.26 6.23
N SER A 104 -1.82 -6.78 7.34
CA SER A 104 -1.76 -5.35 7.66
C SER A 104 -0.92 -4.59 6.63
N LEU A 105 0.25 -5.12 6.27
CA LEU A 105 1.13 -4.54 5.27
C LEU A 105 0.44 -4.46 3.90
N ARG A 106 -0.24 -5.54 3.49
CA ARG A 106 -0.99 -5.56 2.24
C ARG A 106 -2.07 -4.48 2.21
N LYS A 107 -2.84 -4.33 3.28
CA LYS A 107 -3.87 -3.28 3.38
C LYS A 107 -3.27 -1.88 3.27
N SER A 108 -2.16 -1.63 3.96
CA SER A 108 -1.46 -0.34 3.87
C SER A 108 -0.94 -0.06 2.46
N HIS A 109 -0.43 -1.08 1.76
CA HIS A 109 0.01 -0.96 0.37
C HIS A 109 -1.15 -0.63 -0.57
N GLU A 110 -2.26 -1.36 -0.46
CA GLU A 110 -3.48 -1.10 -1.26
C GLU A 110 -4.02 0.31 -1.03
N GLU A 111 -3.94 0.82 0.21
CA GLU A 111 -4.32 2.19 0.54
C GLU A 111 -3.38 3.23 -0.04
N LEU A 112 -2.07 3.01 0.06
CA LEU A 112 -1.09 3.91 -0.52
C LEU A 112 -1.23 3.97 -2.05
N ASP A 113 -1.41 2.83 -2.72
CA ASP A 113 -1.63 2.75 -4.15
C ASP A 113 -2.88 3.55 -4.58
N ARG A 114 -3.95 3.44 -3.80
CA ARG A 114 -5.18 4.21 -4.04
C ARG A 114 -4.92 5.71 -3.96
N HIS A 115 -4.21 6.16 -2.92
CA HIS A 115 -3.86 7.57 -2.75
C HIS A 115 -2.93 8.07 -3.85
N VAL A 116 -1.93 7.27 -4.24
CA VAL A 116 -1.03 7.60 -5.36
C VAL A 116 -1.82 7.77 -6.65
N ARG A 117 -2.71 6.82 -6.98
CA ARG A 117 -3.56 6.93 -8.19
C ARG A 117 -4.45 8.17 -8.17
N GLN A 118 -5.10 8.45 -7.04
CA GLN A 118 -5.95 9.62 -6.90
C GLN A 118 -5.15 10.91 -7.08
N ARG A 119 -4.01 11.05 -6.37
CA ARG A 119 -3.15 12.23 -6.46
C ARG A 119 -2.57 12.42 -7.85
N THR A 120 -2.14 11.34 -8.51
CA THR A 120 -1.63 11.41 -9.88
C THR A 120 -2.72 11.88 -10.85
N ALA A 121 -3.97 11.43 -10.69
CA ALA A 121 -5.09 11.90 -11.53
C ALA A 121 -5.50 13.35 -11.24
N GLU A 122 -5.43 13.80 -9.98
CA GLU A 122 -5.60 15.21 -9.60
C GLU A 122 -4.50 16.09 -10.20
N TRP A 123 -3.23 15.65 -10.10
CA TRP A 123 -2.11 16.38 -10.66
C TRP A 123 -2.16 16.45 -12.18
N ALA A 124 -2.47 15.34 -12.86
CA ALA A 124 -2.58 15.31 -14.32
C ALA A 124 -3.59 16.35 -14.84
N ARG A 125 -4.78 16.42 -14.22
CA ARG A 125 -5.80 17.44 -14.55
C ARG A 125 -5.32 18.86 -14.31
N THR A 126 -4.55 19.06 -13.24
CA THR A 126 -4.01 20.39 -12.90
C THR A 126 -2.94 20.81 -13.90
N VAL A 127 -2.07 19.89 -14.32
CA VAL A 127 -1.05 20.13 -15.35
C VAL A 127 -1.71 20.49 -16.68
N GLU A 128 -2.69 19.70 -17.13
CA GLU A 128 -3.44 19.96 -18.36
C GLU A 128 -4.09 21.35 -18.33
N TRP A 129 -4.77 21.69 -17.23
CA TRP A 129 -5.36 23.02 -17.06
C TRP A 129 -4.33 24.16 -17.07
N LEU A 130 -3.18 23.97 -16.41
CA LEU A 130 -2.12 24.98 -16.38
C LEU A 130 -1.50 25.20 -17.77
N GLU A 131 -1.34 24.12 -18.56
CA GLU A 131 -0.83 24.21 -19.92
C GLU A 131 -1.78 24.99 -20.83
N GLU A 132 -3.08 24.73 -20.74
CA GLU A 132 -4.12 25.49 -21.45
C GLU A 132 -4.10 26.98 -21.05
N GLU A 133 -3.99 27.28 -19.76
CA GLU A 133 -3.96 28.64 -19.26
C GLU A 133 -2.72 29.41 -19.75
N ILE A 134 -1.55 28.77 -19.73
CA ILE A 134 -0.32 29.35 -20.26
C ILE A 134 -0.44 29.62 -21.76
N ALA A 135 -1.00 28.68 -22.53
CA ALA A 135 -1.21 28.85 -23.96
C ALA A 135 -2.12 30.04 -24.25
N ARG A 136 -3.23 30.16 -23.50
CA ARG A 136 -4.18 31.27 -23.59
C ARG A 136 -3.52 32.61 -23.28
N ARG A 137 -2.76 32.71 -22.18
CA ARG A 137 -2.05 33.94 -21.79
C ARG A 137 -1.04 34.38 -22.83
N LYS A 138 -0.24 33.45 -23.36
CA LYS A 138 0.73 33.75 -24.43
C LYS A 138 0.08 34.26 -25.69
N LEU A 139 -1.10 33.74 -26.06
CA LEU A 139 -1.83 34.24 -27.23
C LEU A 139 -2.31 35.67 -26.99
N THR A 140 -2.93 35.94 -25.84
CA THR A 140 -3.39 37.29 -25.47
C THR A 140 -2.25 38.29 -25.43
N GLU A 141 -1.11 37.92 -24.84
CA GLU A 141 0.09 38.76 -24.79
C GLU A 141 0.62 39.08 -26.20
N LYS A 142 0.66 38.10 -27.10
CA LYS A 142 1.05 38.34 -28.50
C LYS A 142 0.10 39.28 -29.23
N VAL A 143 -1.21 39.13 -29.02
CA VAL A 143 -2.22 40.03 -29.62
C VAL A 143 -2.05 41.45 -29.08
N LEU A 144 -1.94 41.61 -27.76
CA LEU A 144 -1.72 42.91 -27.13
C LEU A 144 -0.41 43.56 -27.60
N HIS A 145 0.68 42.79 -27.68
CA HIS A 145 1.96 43.30 -28.15
C HIS A 145 1.88 43.76 -29.62
N LYS A 146 1.18 43.01 -30.48
CA LYS A 146 0.94 43.43 -31.86
C LYS A 146 0.10 44.71 -31.93
N GLN A 147 -1.00 44.79 -31.19
CA GLN A 147 -1.85 45.98 -31.13
C GLN A 147 -1.08 47.21 -30.64
N SER A 148 -0.24 47.07 -29.61
CA SER A 148 0.63 48.16 -29.14
C SER A 148 1.54 48.64 -30.26
N ARG A 149 2.23 47.72 -30.95
CA ARG A 149 3.12 48.07 -32.06
C ARG A 149 2.39 48.75 -33.21
N ASP A 150 1.19 48.29 -33.57
CA ASP A 150 0.39 48.87 -34.64
C ASP A 150 -0.07 50.29 -34.26
N LEU A 151 -0.50 50.51 -33.01
CA LEU A 151 -0.84 51.84 -32.49
C LEU A 151 0.38 52.77 -32.43
N ASP A 152 1.53 52.27 -31.98
CA ASP A 152 2.77 53.05 -31.91
C ASP A 152 3.26 53.46 -33.30
N ALA A 153 3.16 52.56 -34.27
CA ALA A 153 3.49 52.83 -35.67
C ALA A 153 2.52 53.85 -36.29
N PHE A 154 1.21 53.71 -36.03
CA PHE A 154 0.22 54.68 -36.48
C PHE A 154 0.50 56.07 -35.89
N PHE A 155 0.66 56.16 -34.56
CA PHE A 155 0.89 57.42 -33.88
C PHE A 155 2.14 58.14 -34.41
N SER A 156 3.25 57.41 -34.51
CA SER A 156 4.56 58.00 -34.87
C SER A 156 4.67 58.39 -36.34
N ASN A 157 4.05 57.64 -37.26
CA ASN A 157 4.19 57.86 -38.71
C ASN A 157 3.01 58.64 -39.34
N THR A 158 2.00 59.03 -38.56
CA THR A 158 0.89 59.82 -39.06
C THR A 158 1.32 61.25 -39.35
N ILE A 159 0.96 61.76 -40.52
CA ILE A 159 1.30 63.12 -40.99
C ILE A 159 0.52 64.20 -40.20
N THR A 160 -0.60 63.84 -39.58
CA THR A 160 -1.35 64.72 -38.70
C THR A 160 -0.59 64.95 -37.38
N PRO A 161 -0.37 66.20 -36.94
CA PRO A 161 0.13 66.50 -35.61
C PRO A 161 -0.76 65.92 -34.51
N LEU A 162 -0.22 65.04 -33.66
CA LEU A 162 -0.91 64.43 -32.53
C LEU A 162 -0.13 64.65 -31.23
N VAL A 163 -0.86 65.03 -30.18
CA VAL A 163 -0.33 65.21 -28.82
C VAL A 163 -1.28 64.59 -27.81
N MET A 164 -0.72 63.97 -26.77
CA MET A 164 -1.44 63.47 -25.60
C MET A 164 -0.99 64.21 -24.35
N PHE A 165 -1.97 64.68 -23.58
CA PHE A 165 -1.75 65.32 -22.29
C PHE A 165 -2.30 64.46 -21.14
N ASP A 166 -1.75 64.61 -19.95
CA ASP A 166 -2.38 64.12 -18.71
C ASP A 166 -3.45 65.11 -18.21
N ARG A 167 -4.00 64.88 -17.01
CA ARG A 167 -5.05 65.74 -16.43
C ARG A 167 -4.52 67.09 -15.97
N GLU A 168 -3.21 67.22 -15.81
CA GLU A 168 -2.48 68.40 -15.38
C GLU A 168 -1.86 69.16 -16.57
N PHE A 169 -2.23 68.78 -17.81
CA PHE A 169 -1.74 69.36 -19.06
C PHE A 169 -0.25 69.16 -19.36
N ASN A 170 0.41 68.19 -18.71
CA ASN A 170 1.78 67.82 -19.08
C ASN A 170 1.76 66.99 -20.36
N PHE A 171 2.78 67.18 -21.22
CA PHE A 171 2.98 66.35 -22.41
C PHE A 171 3.30 64.92 -21.99
N VAL A 172 2.41 63.98 -22.31
CA VAL A 172 2.59 62.55 -22.07
C VAL A 172 3.22 61.87 -23.29
N ARG A 173 2.87 62.33 -24.49
CA ARG A 173 3.39 61.80 -25.75
C ARG A 173 3.11 62.77 -26.91
N VAL A 174 4.06 62.95 -27.83
CA VAL A 174 3.88 63.68 -29.11
C VAL A 174 4.40 62.84 -30.27
N ASN A 175 3.82 62.99 -31.46
CA ASN A 175 4.34 62.35 -32.67
C ASN A 175 5.29 63.26 -33.45
N GLN A 176 6.01 62.68 -34.43
CA GLN A 176 6.99 63.41 -35.23
C GLN A 176 6.38 64.62 -35.95
N ALA A 177 5.19 64.48 -36.54
CA ALA A 177 4.54 65.58 -37.25
C ALA A 177 4.22 66.78 -36.33
N TYR A 178 3.84 66.53 -35.07
CA TYR A 178 3.64 67.60 -34.08
C TYR A 178 4.97 68.26 -33.71
N ALA A 179 5.98 67.45 -33.39
CA ALA A 179 7.31 67.93 -33.04
C ALA A 179 7.92 68.81 -34.16
N ASP A 180 7.86 68.35 -35.41
CA ASP A 180 8.31 69.09 -36.60
C ASP A 180 7.56 70.41 -36.77
N SER A 181 6.23 70.40 -36.59
CA SER A 181 5.39 71.61 -36.69
C SER A 181 5.74 72.68 -35.66
N CYS A 182 6.27 72.25 -34.51
CA CYS A 182 6.70 73.12 -33.42
C CYS A 182 8.21 73.40 -33.44
N GLY A 183 8.99 72.78 -34.35
CA GLY A 183 10.44 72.92 -34.42
C GLY A 183 11.21 72.24 -33.29
N HIS A 184 10.66 71.16 -32.72
CA HIS A 184 11.26 70.37 -31.64
C HIS A 184 11.43 68.90 -32.05
N GLU A 185 12.22 68.13 -31.29
CA GLU A 185 12.25 66.66 -31.41
C GLU A 185 11.09 66.03 -30.62
N PRO A 186 10.61 64.83 -31.02
CA PRO A 186 9.44 64.17 -30.43
C PRO A 186 9.68 63.56 -29.03
#